data_AF-A0A2D8R521-F1
#
_entry.id   AF-A0A2D8R521-F1
#
_cell.length_a   1.000
_cell.length_b   1.000
_cell.length_c   1.000
_cell.angle_alpha   90.00
_cell.angle_beta   90.00
_cell.angle_gamma   90.00
#
_symmetry.space_group_name_H-M   'P 1'
#
loop_
_entity.id
_entity.type
_entity.pdbx_description
1 polymer ?
#
loop_
_entity_poly.entity_id
_entity_poly.type
_entity_poly.pdbx_seq_one_letter_code
_entity_poly.pdbx_strand_id
1 'polypeptide(L)'
;VPLWFPGILITVVVGLVLLGGIKRIAAVAERLVPSMIVLYLVTAIIYILLNVTEVPAMFALIISQAFSPSAAVGGFVGASVAQAVAAGVSRGVLSNEAGLGSAPIAHGIANVKHPAEQGVVGIFEVFVDTILVCSMTAFIILSSGLWTDPSYQASSGDLTAAALSTSIPFASLIVAVCSFLFGFSTLIGWCYYGEKCFEFLFGSNKVVFYRVLFTALVMLGSVISVPMVWAIGTLLNGFMAFPNLIGLMFLVGTVKKLTQEYFESGNENT
;
A
#
# COMPACT_ATOMS: atom_id res chain seq x y z
N VAL A 1 21.20 15.20 -8.27
CA VAL A 1 22.02 14.05 -7.82
C VAL A 1 21.70 12.87 -8.72
N PRO A 2 22.69 12.14 -9.27
CA PRO A 2 22.40 10.94 -10.06
C PRO A 2 21.62 9.89 -9.25
N LEU A 3 20.60 9.27 -9.85
CA LEU A 3 19.67 8.34 -9.17
C LEU A 3 20.36 7.13 -8.52
N TRP A 4 21.52 6.73 -9.05
CA TRP A 4 22.29 5.61 -8.51
C TRP A 4 22.82 5.88 -7.09
N PHE A 5 23.03 7.13 -6.68
CA PHE A 5 23.56 7.43 -5.36
C PHE A 5 22.52 7.19 -4.24
N PRO A 6 21.29 7.75 -4.30
CA PRO A 6 20.20 7.34 -3.41
C PRO A 6 19.90 5.83 -3.49
N GLY A 7 20.00 5.23 -4.69
CA GLY A 7 19.84 3.79 -4.89
C GLY A 7 20.79 2.96 -4.03
N ILE A 8 22.09 3.25 -4.07
CA ILE A 8 23.10 2.56 -3.26
C ILE A 8 22.78 2.69 -1.78
N LEU A 9 22.43 3.90 -1.32
CA LEU A 9 22.10 4.13 0.08
C LEU A 9 20.91 3.27 0.52
N ILE A 10 19.82 3.28 -0.24
CA ILE A 10 18.63 2.48 0.06
C ILE A 10 18.98 0.99 0.06
N THR A 11 19.72 0.51 -0.95
CA THR A 11 20.14 -0.89 -1.04
C THR A 11 20.96 -1.33 0.16
N VAL A 12 21.90 -0.50 0.63
CA VAL A 12 22.72 -0.83 1.80
C VAL A 12 21.85 -0.89 3.06
N VAL A 13 21.00 0.11 3.30
CA VAL A 13 20.16 0.16 4.50
C VAL A 13 19.15 -1.00 4.51
N VAL A 14 18.52 -1.30 3.37
CA VAL A 14 17.62 -2.44 3.22
C VAL A 14 18.37 -3.76 3.41
N GLY A 15 19.53 -3.91 2.78
CA GLY A 15 20.37 -5.11 2.89
C GLY A 15 20.80 -5.41 4.32
N LEU A 16 21.13 -4.39 5.13
CA LEU A 16 21.47 -4.55 6.55
C LEU A 16 20.32 -5.16 7.37
N VAL A 17 19.07 -4.86 7.00
CA VAL A 17 17.89 -5.45 7.65
C VAL A 17 17.60 -6.84 7.09
N LEU A 18 17.50 -6.98 5.77
CA LEU A 18 17.13 -8.23 5.11
C LEU A 18 18.10 -9.37 5.44
N LEU A 19 19.41 -9.13 5.32
CA LEU A 19 20.43 -10.14 5.57
C LEU A 19 20.53 -10.55 7.05
N GLY A 20 19.99 -9.74 7.97
CA GLY A 20 19.87 -10.11 9.40
C GLY A 20 18.76 -11.12 9.70
N GLY A 21 17.92 -11.45 8.71
CA GLY A 21 16.88 -12.47 8.77
C GLY A 21 15.59 -12.09 9.47
N ILE A 22 14.65 -13.04 9.51
CA ILE A 22 13.23 -12.81 9.87
C ILE A 22 13.07 -12.10 11.21
N LYS A 23 13.85 -12.47 12.24
CA LYS A 23 13.79 -11.81 13.56
C LYS A 23 14.14 -10.31 13.49
N ARG A 24 15.13 -9.94 12.66
CA ARG A 24 15.50 -8.53 12.47
C ARG A 24 14.45 -7.80 11.63
N ILE A 25 13.96 -8.44 10.57
CA ILE A 25 12.88 -7.93 9.72
C ILE A 25 11.66 -7.57 10.57
N ALA A 26 11.17 -8.53 11.38
CA ALA A 26 10.01 -8.32 12.25
C ALA A 26 10.27 -7.19 13.27
N ALA A 27 11.41 -7.21 13.97
CA ALA A 27 11.73 -6.20 14.97
C ALA A 27 11.84 -4.77 14.41
N VAL A 28 12.28 -4.62 13.15
CA VAL A 28 12.30 -3.33 12.46
C VAL A 28 10.90 -2.93 12.04
N ALA A 29 10.13 -3.83 11.43
CA ALA A 29 8.76 -3.56 10.98
C ALA A 29 7.84 -3.14 12.14
N GLU A 30 7.88 -3.85 13.28
CA GLU A 30 7.07 -3.57 14.47
C GLU A 30 7.26 -2.16 15.03
N ARG A 31 8.45 -1.56 14.87
CA ARG A 31 8.74 -0.20 15.34
C ARG A 31 8.49 0.85 14.27
N LEU A 32 8.87 0.54 13.04
CA LEU A 32 8.87 1.49 11.93
C LEU A 32 7.44 1.74 11.44
N VAL A 33 6.64 0.68 11.27
CA VAL A 33 5.29 0.77 10.70
C VAL A 33 4.36 1.67 11.54
N PRO A 34 4.26 1.51 12.86
CA PRO A 34 3.44 2.43 13.67
C PRO A 34 3.96 3.87 13.62
N SER A 35 5.28 4.04 13.66
CA SER A 35 5.91 5.37 13.66
C SER A 35 5.64 6.15 12.37
N MET A 36 5.76 5.50 11.21
CA MET A 36 5.53 6.16 9.91
C MET A 36 4.05 6.52 9.70
N ILE A 37 3.12 5.65 10.15
CA ILE A 37 1.68 5.90 10.05
C ILE A 37 1.30 7.09 10.94
N VAL A 38 1.74 7.12 12.20
CA VAL A 38 1.45 8.23 13.11
C VAL A 38 2.02 9.54 12.58
N LEU A 39 3.27 9.54 12.10
CA LEU A 39 3.90 10.74 11.53
C LEU A 39 3.08 11.29 10.35
N TYR A 40 2.65 10.42 9.44
CA TYR A 40 1.88 10.83 8.28
C TYR A 40 0.47 11.30 8.66
N LEU A 41 -0.25 10.54 9.49
CA LEU A 41 -1.61 10.89 9.91
C LEU A 41 -1.64 12.22 10.68
N VAL A 42 -0.69 12.47 11.58
CA VAL A 42 -0.61 13.76 12.29
C VAL A 42 -0.40 14.90 11.31
N THR A 43 0.52 14.75 10.35
CA THR A 43 0.77 15.77 9.32
C THR A 43 -0.47 16.03 8.47
N ALA A 44 -1.15 14.96 8.05
CA ALA A 44 -2.34 15.05 7.24
C ALA A 44 -3.52 15.68 8.00
N ILE A 45 -3.72 15.32 9.27
CA ILE A 45 -4.74 15.92 10.13
C ILE A 45 -4.48 17.41 10.31
N ILE A 46 -3.24 17.83 10.57
CA ILE A 46 -2.89 19.26 10.65
C ILE A 46 -3.26 19.97 9.35
N TYR A 47 -2.89 19.40 8.20
CA TYR A 47 -3.23 19.99 6.90
C TYR A 47 -4.75 20.10 6.69
N ILE A 48 -5.52 19.05 7.03
CA ILE A 48 -6.97 19.04 6.93
C ILE A 48 -7.59 20.13 7.82
N LEU A 49 -7.11 20.30 9.05
CA LEU A 49 -7.60 21.33 9.95
C LEU A 49 -7.33 22.74 9.44
N LEU A 50 -6.17 22.96 8.80
CA LEU A 50 -5.82 24.24 8.17
C LEU A 50 -6.66 24.54 6.92
N ASN A 51 -7.17 23.50 6.24
CA ASN A 51 -7.94 23.60 5.00
C ASN A 51 -9.36 23.05 5.14
N VAL A 52 -9.94 23.13 6.35
CA VAL A 52 -11.22 22.46 6.66
C VAL A 52 -12.38 22.96 5.79
N THR A 53 -12.31 24.19 5.31
CA THR A 53 -13.29 24.80 4.39
C THR A 53 -13.36 24.11 3.03
N GLU A 54 -12.28 23.45 2.62
CA GLU A 54 -12.20 22.73 1.33
C GLU A 54 -12.81 21.32 1.39
N VAL A 55 -13.09 20.80 2.58
CA VAL A 55 -13.64 19.44 2.78
C VAL A 55 -14.95 19.21 2.02
N PRO A 56 -15.97 20.09 2.08
CA PRO A 56 -17.20 19.89 1.33
C PRO A 56 -16.98 19.92 -0.18
N ALA A 57 -16.15 20.85 -0.68
CA ALA A 57 -15.85 20.98 -2.11
C ALA A 57 -15.12 19.75 -2.65
N MET A 58 -14.17 19.21 -1.88
CA MET A 58 -13.45 17.98 -2.20
C MET A 58 -14.41 16.79 -2.34
N PHE A 59 -15.31 16.57 -1.38
CA PHE A 59 -16.28 15.48 -1.48
C PHE A 59 -17.24 15.66 -2.66
N ALA A 60 -17.72 16.88 -2.91
CA ALA A 60 -18.56 17.19 -4.06
C ALA A 60 -17.84 16.87 -5.38
N LEU A 61 -16.54 17.20 -5.47
CA LEU A 61 -15.71 16.88 -6.63
C LEU A 61 -15.56 15.36 -6.82
N ILE A 62 -15.22 14.61 -5.77
CA ILE A 62 -15.08 13.14 -5.84
C ILE A 62 -16.39 12.51 -6.32
N ILE A 63 -17.52 12.87 -5.70
CA ILE A 63 -18.82 12.26 -6.03
C ILE A 63 -19.25 12.63 -7.46
N SER A 64 -19.14 13.90 -7.85
CA SER A 64 -19.54 14.34 -9.19
C SER A 64 -18.68 13.71 -10.29
N GLN A 65 -17.39 13.52 -10.05
CA GLN A 65 -16.49 12.89 -11.02
C GLN A 65 -16.64 11.37 -11.07
N ALA A 66 -16.88 10.71 -9.93
CA ALA A 66 -17.06 9.27 -9.86
C ALA A 66 -18.44 8.82 -10.37
N PHE A 67 -19.48 9.63 -10.17
CA PHE A 67 -20.88 9.29 -10.47
C PHE A 67 -21.51 10.27 -11.46
N SER A 68 -20.76 10.75 -12.45
CA SER A 68 -21.29 11.68 -13.45
C SER A 68 -22.51 11.07 -14.18
N PRO A 69 -23.71 11.69 -14.12
CA PRO A 69 -24.93 11.14 -14.73
C PRO A 69 -24.83 10.95 -16.25
N SER A 70 -23.95 11.72 -16.90
CA SER A 70 -23.65 11.60 -18.33
C SER A 70 -22.90 10.31 -18.70
N ALA A 71 -22.32 9.60 -17.73
CA ALA A 71 -21.69 8.29 -17.96
C ALA A 71 -22.73 7.19 -18.27
N ALA A 72 -23.98 7.35 -17.82
CA ALA A 72 -25.07 6.40 -18.06
C ALA A 72 -25.60 6.42 -19.52
N VAL A 73 -25.30 7.47 -20.29
CA VAL A 73 -25.82 7.68 -21.66
C VAL A 73 -24.94 6.97 -22.72
N GLY A 74 -23.76 6.48 -22.34
CA GLY A 74 -22.83 5.78 -23.25
C GLY A 74 -22.10 6.74 -24.20
N GLY A 75 -20.77 6.60 -24.31
CA GLY A 75 -19.92 7.44 -25.15
C GLY A 75 -18.57 7.79 -24.50
N PHE A 76 -17.91 8.85 -24.98
CA PHE A 76 -16.59 9.30 -24.49
C PHE A 76 -16.57 9.59 -22.98
N VAL A 77 -17.68 10.09 -22.43
CA VAL A 77 -17.81 10.40 -20.99
C VAL A 77 -18.05 9.15 -20.14
N GLY A 78 -18.72 8.12 -20.68
CA GLY A 78 -18.80 6.81 -20.02
C GLY A 78 -17.45 6.10 -19.96
N ALA A 79 -16.65 6.24 -21.03
CA ALA A 79 -15.31 5.70 -21.09
C ALA A 79 -14.36 6.34 -20.06
N SER A 80 -14.47 7.65 -19.81
CA SER A 80 -13.63 8.33 -18.82
C SER A 80 -13.97 7.91 -17.38
N VAL A 81 -15.25 7.69 -17.04
CA VAL A 81 -15.64 7.15 -15.73
C VAL A 81 -15.16 5.71 -15.57
N ALA A 82 -15.35 4.85 -16.58
CA ALA A 82 -14.84 3.49 -16.54
C ALA A 82 -13.32 3.44 -16.36
N GLN A 83 -12.60 4.35 -17.02
CA GLN A 83 -11.15 4.49 -16.85
C GLN A 83 -10.77 4.97 -15.44
N ALA A 84 -11.50 5.93 -14.88
CA ALA A 84 -11.27 6.41 -13.52
C ALA A 84 -11.50 5.30 -12.49
N VAL A 85 -12.56 4.50 -12.65
CA VAL A 85 -12.83 3.33 -11.80
C VAL A 85 -11.72 2.28 -11.96
N ALA A 86 -11.34 1.94 -13.20
CA ALA A 86 -10.29 0.96 -13.45
C ALA A 86 -8.94 1.40 -12.85
N ALA A 87 -8.58 2.68 -13.00
CA ALA A 87 -7.37 3.25 -12.42
C ALA A 87 -7.46 3.27 -10.88
N GLY A 88 -8.59 3.66 -10.31
CA GLY A 88 -8.84 3.68 -8.86
C GLY A 88 -8.75 2.29 -8.24
N VAL A 89 -9.41 1.30 -8.84
CA VAL A 89 -9.35 -0.11 -8.40
C VAL A 89 -7.94 -0.66 -8.53
N SER A 90 -7.28 -0.43 -9.67
CA SER A 90 -5.90 -0.88 -9.89
C SER A 90 -4.94 -0.30 -8.85
N ARG A 91 -5.03 1.01 -8.57
CA ARG A 91 -4.18 1.66 -7.55
C ARG A 91 -4.56 1.26 -6.13
N GLY A 92 -5.85 1.09 -5.84
CA GLY A 92 -6.34 0.66 -4.53
C GLY A 92 -5.86 -0.74 -4.17
N VAL A 93 -5.99 -1.70 -5.09
CA VAL A 93 -5.48 -3.08 -4.90
C VAL A 93 -3.96 -3.11 -4.73
N LEU A 94 -3.23 -2.19 -5.38
CA LEU A 94 -1.79 -2.06 -5.18
C LEU A 94 -1.41 -1.50 -3.80
N SER A 95 -2.28 -0.70 -3.18
CA SER A 95 -2.03 -0.10 -1.86
C SER A 95 -2.34 -1.08 -0.74
N ASN A 96 -3.56 -1.64 -0.73
CA ASN A 96 -4.03 -2.50 0.35
C ASN A 96 -3.83 -3.99 0.13
N GLU A 97 -3.32 -4.38 -1.03
CA GLU A 97 -3.04 -5.77 -1.40
C GLU A 97 -4.28 -6.69 -1.38
N ALA A 98 -5.48 -6.11 -1.42
CA ALA A 98 -6.73 -6.86 -1.34
C ALA A 98 -6.86 -7.83 -2.53
N GLY A 99 -7.05 -9.11 -2.23
CA GLY A 99 -7.19 -10.18 -3.22
C GLY A 99 -5.87 -10.71 -3.80
N LEU A 100 -4.71 -10.13 -3.48
CA LEU A 100 -3.40 -10.60 -3.96
C LEU A 100 -2.95 -11.90 -3.27
N GLY A 101 -3.38 -12.14 -2.02
CA GLY A 101 -2.97 -13.31 -1.23
C GLY A 101 -1.59 -13.17 -0.57
N SER A 102 -0.97 -11.99 -0.62
CA SER A 102 0.33 -11.68 0.00
C SER A 102 0.23 -11.46 1.51
N ALA A 103 -0.63 -10.56 1.97
CA ALA A 103 -0.77 -10.21 3.39
C ALA A 103 -1.01 -11.44 4.32
N PRO A 104 -1.83 -12.45 3.95
CA PRO A 104 -2.00 -13.65 4.77
C PRO A 104 -0.72 -14.45 5.05
N ILE A 105 0.35 -14.28 4.26
CA ILE A 105 1.67 -14.90 4.53
C ILE A 105 2.27 -14.39 5.84
N ALA A 106 2.05 -13.11 6.17
CA ALA A 106 2.44 -12.53 7.45
C ALA A 106 1.55 -13.02 8.60
N HIS A 107 0.24 -12.95 8.40
CA HIS A 107 -0.73 -13.35 9.42
C HIS A 107 -0.66 -14.84 9.76
N GLY A 108 -0.29 -15.69 8.80
CA GLY A 108 -0.22 -17.13 8.98
C GLY A 108 0.82 -17.62 9.98
N ILE A 109 1.78 -16.76 10.37
CA ILE A 109 2.78 -17.09 11.40
C ILE A 109 2.46 -16.48 12.78
N ALA A 110 1.38 -15.73 12.90
CA ALA A 110 0.99 -15.11 14.15
C ALA A 110 0.51 -16.17 15.16
N ASN A 111 0.94 -16.02 16.42
CA ASN A 111 0.51 -16.88 17.50
C ASN A 111 -0.83 -16.40 18.05
N VAL A 112 -1.93 -16.86 17.46
CA VAL A 112 -3.31 -16.55 17.86
C VAL A 112 -4.07 -17.81 18.25
N LYS A 113 -5.11 -17.65 19.07
CA LYS A 113 -5.95 -18.78 19.51
C LYS A 113 -6.91 -19.24 18.43
N HIS A 114 -7.41 -18.29 17.63
CA HIS A 114 -8.34 -18.57 16.54
C HIS A 114 -7.92 -17.82 15.27
N PRO A 115 -7.90 -18.44 14.08
CA PRO A 115 -7.43 -17.81 12.84
C PRO A 115 -8.23 -16.55 12.44
N ALA A 116 -9.52 -16.49 12.81
CA ALA A 116 -10.35 -15.30 12.56
C ALA A 116 -9.87 -14.05 13.32
N GLU A 117 -9.13 -14.18 14.42
CA GLU A 117 -8.51 -13.03 15.11
C GLU A 117 -7.59 -12.27 14.14
N GLN A 118 -6.72 -12.99 13.43
CA GLN A 118 -5.85 -12.40 12.41
C GLN A 118 -6.61 -11.95 11.16
N GLY A 119 -7.72 -12.61 10.82
CA GLY A 119 -8.61 -12.15 9.76
C GLY A 119 -9.17 -10.75 10.05
N VAL A 120 -9.59 -10.47 11.28
CA VAL A 120 -10.07 -9.15 11.71
C VAL A 120 -8.93 -8.12 11.69
N VAL A 121 -7.73 -8.50 12.13
CA VAL A 121 -6.54 -7.63 12.05
C VAL A 121 -6.22 -7.27 10.59
N GLY A 122 -6.27 -8.23 9.66
CA GLY A 122 -6.06 -7.96 8.24
C GLY A 122 -7.09 -7.00 7.64
N ILE A 123 -8.35 -7.06 8.07
CA ILE A 123 -9.38 -6.07 7.67
C ILE A 123 -9.01 -4.68 8.19
N PHE A 124 -8.52 -4.58 9.44
CA PHE A 124 -8.09 -3.33 10.02
C PHE A 124 -6.88 -2.71 9.27
N GLU A 125 -5.94 -3.53 8.78
CA GLU A 125 -4.83 -3.05 7.94
C GLU A 125 -5.34 -2.34 6.68
N VAL A 126 -6.31 -2.94 5.97
CA VAL A 126 -6.94 -2.33 4.77
C VAL A 126 -7.64 -1.01 5.13
N PHE A 127 -8.30 -0.96 6.30
CA PHE A 127 -8.94 0.27 6.77
C PHE A 127 -7.92 1.38 7.03
N VAL A 128 -6.82 1.09 7.73
CA VAL A 128 -5.78 2.08 8.02
C VAL A 128 -5.10 2.56 6.73
N ASP A 129 -4.74 1.64 5.84
CA ASP A 129 -4.09 1.97 4.57
C ASP A 129 -5.01 2.81 3.67
N THR A 130 -6.14 2.25 3.25
CA THR A 130 -6.96 2.88 2.20
C THR A 130 -7.89 3.94 2.77
N ILE A 131 -8.63 3.62 3.83
CA ILE A 131 -9.70 4.51 4.31
C ILE A 131 -9.12 5.71 5.04
N LEU A 132 -8.04 5.54 5.82
CA LEU A 132 -7.39 6.65 6.49
C LEU A 132 -6.27 7.27 5.64
N VAL A 133 -5.19 6.54 5.39
CA VAL A 133 -3.97 7.12 4.80
C VAL A 133 -4.19 7.57 3.36
N CYS A 134 -4.74 6.71 2.49
CA CYS A 134 -4.97 7.09 1.09
C CYS A 134 -6.04 8.18 0.95
N SER A 135 -7.15 8.10 1.70
CA SER A 135 -8.19 9.16 1.65
C SER A 135 -7.66 10.52 2.11
N MET A 136 -6.85 10.55 3.17
CA MET A 136 -6.21 11.80 3.62
C MET A 136 -5.24 12.35 2.56
N THR A 137 -4.49 11.46 1.89
CA THR A 137 -3.61 11.85 0.76
C THR A 137 -4.42 12.43 -0.40
N ALA A 138 -5.54 11.80 -0.76
CA ALA A 138 -6.45 12.31 -1.78
C ALA A 138 -7.02 13.68 -1.38
N PHE A 139 -7.42 13.85 -0.12
CA PHE A 139 -7.87 15.15 0.39
C PHE A 139 -6.80 16.23 0.22
N ILE A 140 -5.57 15.96 0.67
CA ILE A 140 -4.43 16.87 0.56
C ILE A 140 -4.25 17.31 -0.90
N ILE A 141 -4.19 16.35 -1.82
CA ILE A 141 -3.97 16.60 -3.24
C ILE A 141 -5.12 17.42 -3.85
N LEU A 142 -6.36 17.03 -3.60
CA LEU A 142 -7.53 17.67 -4.21
C LEU A 142 -7.76 19.09 -3.67
N SER A 143 -7.67 19.29 -2.36
CA SER A 143 -7.84 20.60 -1.72
C SER A 143 -6.72 21.59 -2.05
N SER A 144 -5.52 21.11 -2.42
CA SER A 144 -4.44 21.99 -2.87
C SER A 144 -4.67 22.62 -4.25
N GLY A 145 -5.59 22.07 -5.06
CA GLY A 145 -5.81 22.47 -6.44
C GLY A 145 -4.72 22.06 -7.44
N LEU A 146 -3.56 21.60 -6.96
CA LEU A 146 -2.38 21.27 -7.80
C LEU A 146 -2.55 19.99 -8.63
N TRP A 147 -3.58 19.19 -8.36
CA TRP A 147 -3.85 17.94 -9.09
C TRP A 147 -4.20 18.14 -10.57
N THR A 148 -4.49 19.39 -10.99
CA THR A 148 -4.72 19.76 -12.40
C THR A 148 -3.49 20.38 -13.08
N ASP A 149 -2.45 20.70 -12.32
CA ASP A 149 -1.27 21.38 -12.85
C ASP A 149 -0.43 20.40 -13.69
N PRO A 150 -0.14 20.72 -14.96
CA PRO A 150 0.65 19.86 -15.85
C PRO A 150 2.05 19.53 -15.32
N SER A 151 2.64 20.37 -14.47
CA SER A 151 3.98 20.17 -13.92
C SER A 151 4.09 18.95 -12.99
N TYR A 152 2.98 18.51 -12.40
CA TYR A 152 2.95 17.41 -11.42
C TYR A 152 2.36 16.10 -11.96
N GLN A 153 1.86 16.06 -13.19
CA GLN A 153 1.19 14.86 -13.76
C GLN A 153 2.12 13.66 -13.96
N ALA A 154 3.44 13.88 -14.05
CA ALA A 154 4.44 12.83 -14.24
C ALA A 154 5.13 12.38 -12.93
N SER A 155 4.88 13.07 -11.80
CA SER A 155 5.62 12.88 -10.55
C SER A 155 4.68 12.88 -9.33
N SER A 156 4.11 11.72 -9.00
CA SER A 156 3.13 11.58 -7.91
C SER A 156 3.67 11.94 -6.51
N GLY A 157 4.95 11.66 -6.25
CA GLY A 157 5.62 12.04 -5.00
C GLY A 157 5.77 13.56 -4.86
N ASP A 158 6.16 14.22 -5.96
CA ASP A 158 6.33 15.68 -6.00
C ASP A 158 4.99 16.40 -5.81
N LEU A 159 3.90 15.84 -6.35
CA LEU A 159 2.55 16.38 -6.16
C LEU A 159 2.13 16.42 -4.69
N THR A 160 2.34 15.33 -3.94
CA THR A 160 1.94 15.26 -2.53
C THR A 160 2.78 16.22 -1.68
N ALA A 161 4.08 16.29 -1.95
CA ALA A 161 4.98 17.24 -1.29
C ALA A 161 4.60 18.69 -1.57
N ALA A 162 4.30 19.03 -2.82
CA ALA A 162 3.86 20.37 -3.22
C ALA A 162 2.52 20.73 -2.58
N ALA A 163 1.55 19.80 -2.60
CA ALA A 163 0.22 19.99 -2.02
C ALA A 163 0.30 20.30 -0.51
N LEU A 164 1.04 19.51 0.27
CA LEU A 164 1.21 19.79 1.70
C LEU A 164 1.93 21.12 1.96
N SER A 165 2.86 21.50 1.07
CA SER A 165 3.65 22.73 1.23
C SER A 165 2.84 24.01 1.00
N THR A 166 1.60 23.90 0.49
CA THR A 166 0.69 25.06 0.38
C THR A 166 0.25 25.60 1.74
N SER A 167 0.23 24.76 2.78
CA SER A 167 -0.26 25.13 4.12
C SER A 167 0.71 24.80 5.25
N ILE A 168 1.65 23.87 5.04
CA ILE A 168 2.60 23.43 6.07
C ILE A 168 4.03 23.76 5.61
N PRO A 169 4.75 24.66 6.34
CA PRO A 169 6.17 24.89 6.08
C PRO A 169 6.99 23.61 6.22
N PHE A 170 8.02 23.44 5.38
CA PHE A 170 8.91 22.27 5.37
C PHE A 170 8.23 20.92 5.09
N ALA A 171 6.98 20.90 4.62
CA ALA A 171 6.26 19.66 4.39
C ALA A 171 6.92 18.74 3.35
N SER A 172 7.67 19.28 2.39
CA SER A 172 8.41 18.45 1.43
C SER A 172 9.41 17.51 2.10
N LEU A 173 10.04 17.94 3.21
CA LEU A 173 10.94 17.09 4.00
C LEU A 173 10.16 16.00 4.73
N ILE A 174 8.99 16.33 5.29
CA ILE A 174 8.11 15.36 5.95
C ILE A 174 7.68 14.29 4.95
N VAL A 175 7.24 14.69 3.75
CA VAL A 175 6.85 13.74 2.70
C VAL A 175 8.03 12.88 2.27
N ALA A 176 9.23 13.46 2.07
CA ALA A 176 10.40 12.67 1.71
C ALA A 176 10.75 11.60 2.77
N VAL A 177 10.68 11.96 4.06
CA VAL A 177 10.91 11.03 5.17
C VAL A 177 9.82 9.96 5.21
N CYS A 178 8.54 10.34 5.12
CA CYS A 178 7.42 9.41 5.07
C CYS A 178 7.55 8.45 3.89
N SER A 179 7.75 8.96 2.67
CA SER A 179 7.92 8.15 1.45
C SER A 179 9.09 7.17 1.56
N PHE A 180 10.21 7.60 2.16
CA PHE A 180 11.32 6.69 2.45
C PHE A 180 10.89 5.58 3.43
N LEU A 181 10.24 5.92 4.54
CA LEU A 181 9.80 4.95 5.54
C LEU A 181 8.76 3.98 4.97
N PHE A 182 7.75 4.48 4.24
CA PHE A 182 6.75 3.67 3.55
C PHE A 182 7.41 2.70 2.58
N GLY A 183 8.20 3.21 1.63
CA GLY A 183 8.89 2.36 0.66
C GLY A 183 9.84 1.35 1.31
N PHE A 184 10.57 1.75 2.34
CA PHE A 184 11.46 0.87 3.10
C PHE A 184 10.70 -0.26 3.80
N SER A 185 9.58 0.05 4.45
CA SER A 185 8.72 -0.93 5.11
C SER A 185 8.16 -1.94 4.11
N THR A 186 7.71 -1.47 2.95
CA THR A 186 7.19 -2.29 1.87
C THR A 186 8.28 -3.23 1.33
N LEU A 187 9.50 -2.73 1.09
CA LEU A 187 10.62 -3.56 0.63
C LEU A 187 10.93 -4.70 1.60
N ILE A 188 10.89 -4.43 2.90
CA ILE A 188 11.13 -5.45 3.93
C ILE A 188 10.00 -6.49 3.97
N GLY A 189 8.74 -6.04 3.97
CA GLY A 189 7.57 -6.92 3.98
C GLY A 189 7.53 -7.83 2.75
N TRP A 190 7.71 -7.25 1.55
CA TRP A 190 7.68 -8.00 0.30
C TRP A 190 8.86 -8.94 0.12
N CYS A 191 10.04 -8.61 0.66
CA CYS A 191 11.14 -9.58 0.72
C CYS A 191 10.75 -10.80 1.56
N TYR A 192 10.06 -10.61 2.69
CA TYR A 192 9.60 -11.72 3.52
C TYR A 192 8.52 -12.56 2.80
N TYR A 193 7.55 -11.93 2.14
CA TYR A 193 6.51 -12.63 1.39
C TYR A 193 7.10 -13.48 0.27
N GLY A 194 7.97 -12.88 -0.53
CA GLY A 194 8.64 -13.59 -1.61
C GLY A 194 9.62 -14.66 -1.12
N GLU A 195 10.28 -14.45 0.03
CA GLU A 195 11.10 -15.49 0.66
C GLU A 195 10.29 -16.73 1.01
N LYS A 196 9.07 -16.57 1.54
CA LYS A 196 8.22 -17.71 1.90
C LYS A 196 7.72 -18.46 0.66
N CYS A 197 7.36 -17.74 -0.40
CA CYS A 197 7.06 -18.35 -1.69
C CYS A 197 8.28 -19.10 -2.28
N PHE A 198 9.47 -18.52 -2.15
CA PHE A 198 10.71 -19.13 -2.63
C PHE A 198 11.11 -20.36 -1.81
N GLU A 199 10.96 -20.30 -0.49
CA GLU A 199 11.18 -21.41 0.43
C GLU A 199 10.24 -22.58 0.13
N PHE A 200 8.97 -22.31 -0.16
CA PHE A 200 8.00 -23.33 -0.58
C PHE A 200 8.43 -24.07 -1.85
N LEU A 201 8.99 -23.37 -2.84
CA LEU A 201 9.39 -23.96 -4.13
C LEU A 201 10.76 -24.64 -4.10
N PHE A 202 11.73 -24.07 -3.38
CA PHE A 202 13.14 -24.44 -3.51
C PHE A 202 13.78 -24.94 -2.21
N GLY A 203 13.03 -24.96 -1.11
CA GLY A 203 13.49 -25.37 0.21
C GLY A 203 14.12 -24.22 1.01
N SER A 204 14.21 -24.44 2.32
CA SER A 204 14.66 -23.44 3.31
C SER A 204 16.16 -23.12 3.26
N ASN A 205 16.98 -23.98 2.65
CA ASN A 205 18.43 -23.80 2.56
C ASN A 205 18.87 -22.70 1.58
N LYS A 206 17.95 -22.13 0.78
CA LYS A 206 18.25 -21.11 -0.23
C LYS A 206 17.67 -19.73 0.08
N VAL A 207 17.08 -19.51 1.26
CA VAL A 207 16.48 -18.21 1.62
C VAL A 207 17.49 -17.05 1.64
N VAL A 208 18.74 -17.32 1.99
CA VAL A 208 19.81 -16.30 1.96
C VAL A 208 20.10 -15.85 0.52
N PHE A 209 20.13 -16.80 -0.42
CA PHE A 209 20.28 -16.48 -1.85
C PHE A 209 19.15 -15.57 -2.34
N TYR A 210 17.91 -15.88 -1.95
CA TYR A 210 16.75 -15.03 -2.27
C TYR A 210 16.91 -13.60 -1.74
N ARG A 211 17.30 -13.43 -0.47
CA ARG A 211 17.51 -12.10 0.13
C ARG A 211 18.61 -11.29 -0.55
N VAL A 212 19.72 -11.94 -0.94
CA VAL A 212 20.82 -11.29 -1.67
C VAL A 212 20.32 -10.83 -3.05
N LEU A 213 19.60 -11.69 -3.76
CA LEU A 213 19.01 -11.36 -5.06
C LEU A 213 18.01 -10.21 -4.93
N PHE A 214 17.10 -10.25 -3.95
CA PHE A 214 16.13 -9.19 -3.69
C PHE A 214 16.85 -7.85 -3.41
N THR A 215 17.88 -7.87 -2.57
CA THR A 215 18.69 -6.67 -2.26
C THR A 215 19.36 -6.09 -3.51
N ALA A 216 19.88 -6.93 -4.40
CA ALA A 216 20.44 -6.48 -5.67
C ALA A 216 19.38 -5.85 -6.58
N LEU A 217 18.16 -6.40 -6.60
CA LEU A 217 17.03 -5.86 -7.37
C LEU A 217 16.56 -4.50 -6.84
N VAL A 218 16.74 -4.18 -5.56
CA VAL A 218 16.45 -2.83 -5.02
C VAL A 218 17.30 -1.77 -5.73
N MET A 219 18.59 -2.05 -5.97
CA MET A 219 19.46 -1.13 -6.69
C MET A 219 18.98 -0.93 -8.13
N LEU A 220 18.64 -2.04 -8.79
CA LEU A 220 18.12 -2.01 -10.16
C LEU A 220 16.81 -1.20 -10.23
N GLY A 221 15.92 -1.38 -9.26
CA GLY A 221 14.66 -0.64 -9.16
C GLY A 221 14.85 0.87 -9.04
N SER A 222 15.96 1.33 -8.45
CA SER A 222 16.26 2.77 -8.31
C SER A 222 16.61 3.47 -9.63
N VAL A 223 16.94 2.71 -10.69
CA VAL A 223 17.35 3.25 -11.99
C VAL A 223 16.38 2.91 -13.13
N ILE A 224 15.42 2.02 -12.91
CA ILE A 224 14.35 1.71 -13.87
C ILE A 224 13.29 2.82 -13.83
N SER A 225 12.65 3.09 -14.98
CA SER A 225 11.58 4.08 -15.06
C SER A 225 10.33 3.66 -14.27
N VAL A 226 9.74 4.61 -13.55
CA VAL A 226 8.52 4.41 -12.75
C VAL A 226 7.37 3.76 -13.55
N PRO A 227 7.05 4.19 -14.79
CA PRO A 227 6.00 3.55 -15.58
C PRO A 227 6.27 2.07 -15.87
N MET A 228 7.53 1.70 -16.10
CA MET A 228 7.91 0.30 -16.35
C MET A 228 7.76 -0.56 -15.10
N VAL A 229 8.18 -0.04 -13.93
CA VAL A 229 7.98 -0.73 -12.65
C VAL A 229 6.48 -0.96 -12.37
N TRP A 230 5.64 0.05 -12.61
CA TRP A 230 4.20 -0.08 -12.46
C TRP A 230 3.58 -1.12 -13.42
N ALA A 231 4.02 -1.16 -14.67
CA ALA A 231 3.53 -2.10 -15.67
C ALA A 231 3.86 -3.55 -15.27
N ILE A 232 5.11 -3.81 -14.89
CA ILE A 232 5.57 -5.13 -14.43
C ILE A 232 4.84 -5.52 -13.13
N GLY A 233 4.76 -4.60 -12.16
CA GLY A 233 4.09 -4.84 -10.88
C GLY A 233 2.62 -5.19 -11.06
N THR A 234 1.89 -4.43 -11.88
CA THR A 234 0.47 -4.70 -12.19
C THR A 234 0.28 -6.08 -12.81
N LEU A 235 1.14 -6.46 -13.75
CA LEU A 235 1.08 -7.76 -14.41
C LEU A 235 1.33 -8.91 -13.42
N LEU A 236 2.40 -8.82 -12.63
CA LEU A 236 2.78 -9.87 -11.66
C LEU A 236 1.74 -10.00 -10.54
N ASN A 237 1.19 -8.88 -10.07
CA ASN A 237 0.12 -8.90 -9.07
C ASN A 237 -1.16 -9.53 -9.63
N GLY A 238 -1.46 -9.34 -10.91
CA GLY A 238 -2.53 -10.06 -11.60
C GLY A 238 -2.32 -11.59 -11.55
N PHE A 239 -1.10 -12.06 -11.80
CA PHE A 239 -0.76 -13.49 -11.70
C PHE A 239 -0.80 -14.04 -10.28
N MET A 240 -0.57 -13.22 -9.26
CA MET A 240 -0.74 -13.62 -7.86
C MET A 240 -2.22 -13.68 -7.46
N ALA A 241 -2.98 -12.64 -7.82
CA ALA A 241 -4.40 -12.53 -7.50
C ALA A 241 -5.23 -13.66 -8.11
N PHE A 242 -4.95 -14.02 -9.37
CA PHE A 242 -5.74 -15.00 -10.11
C PHE A 242 -5.89 -16.37 -9.39
N PRO A 243 -4.81 -17.11 -9.07
CA PRO A 243 -4.92 -18.37 -8.34
C PRO A 243 -5.43 -18.18 -6.91
N ASN A 244 -5.08 -17.08 -6.24
CA ASN A 244 -5.53 -16.80 -4.89
C ASN A 244 -7.06 -16.64 -4.81
N LEU A 245 -7.64 -15.84 -5.71
CA LEU A 245 -9.09 -15.61 -5.77
C LEU A 245 -9.85 -16.90 -6.10
N ILE A 246 -9.32 -17.75 -6.99
CA ILE A 246 -9.89 -19.07 -7.27
C ILE A 246 -9.88 -19.95 -6.01
N GLY A 247 -8.76 -19.99 -5.29
CA GLY A 247 -8.66 -20.72 -4.03
C GLY A 247 -9.65 -20.22 -2.99
N LEU A 248 -9.78 -18.90 -2.84
CA LEU A 248 -10.75 -18.28 -1.92
C LEU A 248 -12.18 -18.65 -2.28
N MET A 249 -12.57 -18.67 -3.57
CA MET A 249 -13.91 -19.10 -3.99
C MET A 249 -14.24 -20.53 -3.52
N PHE A 250 -13.29 -21.46 -3.62
CA PHE A 250 -13.49 -22.82 -3.11
C PHE A 250 -13.52 -22.90 -1.58
N LEU A 251 -12.84 -21.98 -0.89
CA LEU A 251 -12.73 -21.95 0.56
C LEU A 251 -13.77 -21.05 1.26
N VAL A 252 -14.70 -20.42 0.52
CA VAL A 252 -15.74 -19.54 1.10
C VAL A 252 -16.52 -20.24 2.22
N GLY A 253 -16.85 -21.52 2.06
CA GLY A 253 -17.55 -22.29 3.08
C GLY A 253 -16.74 -22.44 4.38
N THR A 254 -15.44 -22.69 4.25
CA THR A 254 -14.52 -22.79 5.39
C THR A 254 -14.37 -21.46 6.11
N VAL A 255 -14.16 -20.37 5.36
CA VAL A 255 -14.06 -19.02 5.91
C VAL A 255 -15.35 -18.65 6.65
N LYS A 256 -16.51 -18.90 6.05
CA LYS A 256 -17.81 -18.65 6.69
C LYS A 256 -17.95 -19.39 8.02
N LYS A 257 -17.62 -20.69 8.04
CA LYS A 257 -17.69 -21.52 9.25
C LYS A 257 -16.78 -20.98 10.36
N LEU A 258 -15.51 -20.73 10.06
CA LEU A 258 -14.53 -20.22 11.03
C LEU A 258 -14.93 -18.84 11.57
N THR A 259 -15.47 -17.96 10.72
CA THR A 259 -15.95 -16.65 11.15
C THR A 259 -17.15 -16.78 12.09
N GLN A 260 -18.11 -17.65 11.80
CA GLN A 260 -19.27 -17.89 12.68
C GLN A 260 -18.84 -18.45 14.03
N GLU A 261 -17.99 -19.47 14.04
CA GLU A 261 -17.44 -20.09 15.26
C GLU A 261 -16.76 -19.05 16.18
N TYR A 262 -15.98 -18.14 15.60
CA TYR A 262 -15.31 -17.07 16.35
C TYR A 262 -16.27 -16.08 16.99
N PHE A 263 -17.26 -15.58 16.25
CA PHE A 263 -18.18 -14.56 16.77
C PHE A 263 -19.26 -15.15 17.69
N GLU A 264 -19.62 -16.41 17.53
CA GLU A 264 -20.55 -17.11 18.42
C GLU A 264 -19.88 -17.45 19.77
N SER A 265 -18.64 -17.96 19.77
CA SER A 265 -17.88 -18.23 21.00
C SER A 265 -17.48 -16.97 21.78
N GLY A 266 -17.38 -15.82 21.11
CA GLY A 266 -17.18 -14.52 21.75
C GLY A 266 -18.40 -14.03 22.55
N ASN A 267 -19.61 -14.41 22.14
CA ASN A 267 -20.86 -14.03 22.81
C ASN A 267 -21.18 -14.88 24.06
N GLU A 268 -20.53 -16.04 24.22
CA GLU A 268 -20.70 -16.88 25.42
C GLU A 268 -19.83 -16.41 26.61
N ASN A 269 -18.87 -15.52 26.38
CA ASN A 269 -17.94 -14.99 27.38
C ASN A 269 -18.23 -13.53 27.80
N THR A 270 -19.40 -13.00 27.43
CA THR A 270 -19.94 -11.69 27.85
C THR A 270 -21.27 -11.85 28.57
#